data_AF-A0A6I1KCK3-F1
#
_entry.id   AF-A0A6I1KCK3-F1
#
_cell.length_a   1.000
_cell.length_b   1.000
_cell.length_c   1.000
_cell.angle_alpha   90.00
_cell.angle_beta   90.00
_cell.angle_gamma   90.00
#
_symmetry.space_group_name_H-M   'P 1'
#
loop_
_entity.id
_entity.type
_entity.pdbx_description
1 polymer ?
#
loop_
_entity_poly.entity_id
_entity_poly.type
_entity_poly.pdbx_seq_one_letter_code
_entity_poly.pdbx_strand_id
1 'polypeptide(L)'
;MPDDSLAEGVVARDEIAALAELFDRFEFALDPLSREADEAESQFNDQIENLFESRVKPALPEHSPVSLPVFRRHVCHLCREFLRKNRP
;
A
#
# COMPACT_ATOMS: atom_id res chain seq x y z
N MET A 1 11.95 -8.46 13.44
CA MET A 1 11.82 -7.16 12.75
C MET A 1 10.63 -6.45 13.39
N PRO A 2 10.79 -5.37 14.16
CA PRO A 2 9.70 -4.77 14.93
C PRO A 2 9.19 -3.49 14.26
N ASP A 3 8.65 -3.59 13.05
CA ASP A 3 7.95 -2.48 12.38
C ASP A 3 6.71 -2.99 11.60
N ASP A 4 6.38 -4.28 11.73
CA ASP A 4 5.27 -4.92 11.03
C ASP A 4 3.92 -4.59 11.69
N SER A 5 3.93 -4.42 13.02
CA SER A 5 2.72 -4.25 13.82
C SER A 5 2.00 -2.91 13.60
N LEU A 6 2.67 -1.93 12.99
CA LEU A 6 2.11 -0.59 12.82
C LEU A 6 1.14 -0.52 11.64
N ALA A 7 1.34 -1.33 10.61
CA ALA A 7 0.41 -1.43 9.48
C ALA A 7 -0.66 -2.50 9.69
N GLU A 8 -0.33 -3.62 10.35
CA GLU A 8 -1.24 -4.74 10.59
C GLU A 8 -2.49 -4.34 11.40
N GLY A 9 -2.42 -3.23 12.16
CA GLY A 9 -3.57 -2.64 12.85
C GLY A 9 -4.19 -1.39 12.20
N VAL A 10 -3.50 -0.74 11.25
CA VAL A 10 -3.92 0.56 10.69
C VAL A 10 -4.64 0.40 9.36
N VAL A 11 -4.23 -0.58 8.54
CA VAL A 11 -4.83 -0.85 7.23
C VAL A 11 -5.76 -2.06 7.34
N ALA A 12 -7.06 -1.85 7.07
CA ALA A 12 -8.03 -2.93 7.12
C ALA A 12 -7.82 -3.91 5.96
N ARG A 13 -8.24 -5.17 6.13
CA ARG A 13 -8.12 -6.20 5.08
C ARG A 13 -8.83 -5.82 3.77
N ASP A 14 -9.96 -5.13 3.87
CA ASP A 14 -10.72 -4.64 2.70
C ASP A 14 -9.92 -3.57 1.92
N GLU A 15 -9.26 -2.68 2.65
CA GLU A 15 -8.36 -1.67 2.07
C GLU A 15 -7.15 -2.34 1.41
N ILE A 16 -6.56 -3.37 2.04
CA ILE A 16 -5.48 -4.15 1.43
C ILE A 16 -5.97 -4.83 0.15
N ALA A 17 -7.21 -5.32 0.09
CA ALA A 17 -7.77 -5.93 -1.11
C ALA A 17 -7.90 -4.89 -2.25
N ALA A 18 -8.48 -3.72 -1.97
CA ALA A 18 -8.62 -2.64 -2.95
C ALA A 18 -7.26 -2.12 -3.44
N LEU A 19 -6.31 -1.92 -2.51
CA LEU A 19 -4.94 -1.54 -2.84
C LEU A 19 -4.22 -2.63 -3.62
N ALA A 20 -4.43 -3.90 -3.31
CA ALA A 20 -3.85 -5.02 -4.03
C ALA A 20 -4.37 -5.14 -5.47
N GLU A 21 -5.63 -4.80 -5.72
CA GLU A 21 -6.16 -4.74 -7.09
C GLU A 21 -5.52 -3.62 -7.91
N LEU A 22 -5.37 -2.43 -7.33
CA LEU A 22 -4.66 -1.32 -7.99
C LEU A 22 -3.19 -1.67 -8.22
N PHE A 23 -2.56 -2.27 -7.22
CA PHE A 23 -1.19 -2.76 -7.28
C PHE A 23 -0.99 -3.76 -8.41
N ASP A 24 -1.89 -4.73 -8.55
CA ASP A 24 -1.82 -5.72 -9.62
C ASP A 24 -1.90 -5.08 -11.01
N ARG A 25 -2.77 -4.07 -11.16
CA ARG A 25 -3.01 -3.40 -12.45
C ARG A 25 -1.81 -2.63 -13.00
N PHE A 26 -0.89 -2.16 -12.15
CA PHE A 26 0.34 -1.51 -12.63
C PHE A 26 1.59 -2.39 -12.52
N GLU A 27 1.71 -3.22 -11.46
CA GLU A 27 2.90 -4.07 -11.24
C GLU A 27 2.92 -5.26 -12.23
N PHE A 28 1.76 -5.80 -12.60
CA PHE A 28 1.63 -6.90 -13.56
C PHE A 28 0.98 -6.46 -14.88
N ALA A 29 0.97 -5.16 -15.15
CA ALA A 29 0.51 -4.63 -16.43
C ALA A 29 1.31 -5.25 -17.59
N LEU A 30 0.60 -5.69 -18.63
CA LEU A 30 1.22 -6.12 -19.89
C LEU A 30 2.00 -4.98 -20.55
N ASP A 31 1.48 -3.76 -20.43
CA ASP A 31 2.12 -2.53 -20.88
C ASP A 31 2.19 -1.54 -19.71
N PRO A 32 3.38 -1.33 -19.10
CA PRO A 32 3.54 -0.47 -17.93
C PRO A 32 3.41 1.03 -18.26
N LEU A 33 3.39 1.39 -19.55
CA LEU A 33 3.20 2.76 -20.01
C LEU A 33 1.76 3.05 -20.43
N SER A 34 0.86 2.08 -20.27
CA SER A 34 -0.54 2.26 -20.57
C SER A 34 -1.17 3.20 -19.57
N ARG A 35 -2.15 3.99 -20.04
CA ARG A 35 -2.91 4.90 -19.18
C ARG A 35 -3.52 4.19 -17.99
N GLU A 36 -3.99 2.95 -18.16
CA GLU A 36 -4.56 2.18 -17.06
C GLU A 36 -3.55 1.87 -15.96
N ALA A 37 -2.29 1.59 -16.31
CA ALA A 37 -1.22 1.34 -15.34
C ALA A 37 -0.80 2.64 -14.63
N ASP A 38 -0.68 3.73 -15.39
CA ASP A 38 -0.39 5.07 -14.84
C ASP A 38 -1.50 5.55 -13.89
N GLU A 39 -2.76 5.44 -14.29
CA GLU A 39 -3.93 5.81 -13.49
C GLU A 39 -4.06 4.92 -12.24
N ALA A 40 -3.74 3.63 -12.35
CA ALA A 40 -3.73 2.71 -11.20
C ALA A 40 -2.60 3.02 -10.22
N GLU A 41 -1.39 3.31 -10.71
CA GLU A 41 -0.26 3.73 -9.86
C GLU A 41 -0.57 5.06 -9.15
N SER A 42 -1.13 6.03 -9.88
CA SER A 42 -1.51 7.33 -9.31
C SER A 42 -2.55 7.16 -8.20
N GLN A 43 -3.63 6.41 -8.45
CA GLN A 43 -4.67 6.14 -7.44
C GLN A 43 -4.12 5.36 -6.24
N PHE A 44 -3.21 4.41 -6.47
CA PHE A 44 -2.57 3.66 -5.38
C PHE A 44 -1.72 4.59 -4.49
N ASN A 45 -0.92 5.47 -5.09
CA ASN A 45 -0.10 6.41 -4.33
C ASN A 45 -0.95 7.41 -3.54
N ASP A 46 -2.01 7.94 -4.15
CA ASP A 46 -2.92 8.89 -3.50
C ASP A 46 -3.62 8.27 -2.27
N GLN A 47 -4.10 7.02 -2.41
CA GLN A 47 -4.69 6.28 -1.29
C GLN A 47 -3.68 5.98 -0.17
N ILE A 48 -2.44 5.61 -0.52
CA ILE A 48 -1.38 5.37 0.48
C ILE A 48 -1.03 6.66 1.21
N GLU A 49 -0.91 7.77 0.50
CA GLU A 49 -0.62 9.07 1.11
C GLU A 49 -1.74 9.48 2.06
N ASN A 50 -3.01 9.36 1.64
CA ASN A 50 -4.15 9.68 2.49
C ASN A 50 -4.22 8.77 3.74
N LEU A 51 -4.02 7.46 3.58
CA LEU A 51 -3.96 6.52 4.71
C LEU A 51 -2.83 6.88 5.68
N PHE A 52 -1.66 7.22 5.13
CA PHE A 52 -0.52 7.60 5.92
C PHE A 52 -0.80 8.89 6.70
N GLU A 53 -1.29 9.95 6.04
CA GLU A 53 -1.53 11.24 6.69
C GLU A 53 -2.71 11.20 7.67
N SER A 54 -3.78 10.49 7.33
CA SER A 54 -5.00 10.44 8.14
C SER A 54 -4.92 9.48 9.32
N ARG A 55 -4.15 8.38 9.22
CA ARG A 55 -4.15 7.33 10.26
C ARG A 55 -2.78 7.01 10.82
N VAL A 56 -1.74 6.97 9.99
CA VAL A 56 -0.39 6.57 10.43
C VAL A 56 0.29 7.74 11.12
N LYS A 57 0.44 8.88 10.43
CA LYS A 57 1.07 10.11 10.91
C LYS A 57 0.56 10.59 12.27
N PRO A 58 -0.75 10.65 12.57
CA PRO A 58 -1.24 11.05 13.89
C PRO A 58 -1.06 9.98 14.98
N ALA A 59 -0.91 8.70 14.61
CA ALA A 59 -0.67 7.61 15.55
C ALA A 59 0.84 7.41 15.86
N LEU A 60 1.73 7.98 15.02
CA LEU A 60 3.17 7.91 15.21
C LEU A 60 3.63 8.87 16.31
N PRO A 61 4.56 8.45 17.19
CA PRO A 61 5.24 9.38 18.09
C PRO A 61 6.04 10.43 17.30
N GLU A 62 6.23 11.63 17.87
CA GLU A 62 6.91 12.78 17.24
C GLU A 62 8.30 12.49 16.65
N HIS A 63 8.95 11.41 17.12
CA HIS A 63 10.28 10.97 16.67
C HIS A 63 10.26 9.63 15.91
N SER A 64 9.10 9.20 15.43
CA SER A 64 9.03 7.91 14.75
C SER A 64 9.80 7.94 13.43
N PRO A 65 10.64 6.93 13.14
CA PRO A 65 11.41 6.86 11.89
C PRO A 65 10.54 6.43 10.69
N VAL A 66 9.25 6.20 10.90
CA VAL A 66 8.31 5.74 9.87
C VAL A 66 7.95 6.92 8.97
N SER A 67 8.50 6.90 7.76
CA SER A 67 8.18 7.85 6.70
C SER A 67 7.24 7.22 5.67
N LEU A 68 6.51 8.04 4.92
CA LEU A 68 5.66 7.61 3.80
C LEU A 68 6.30 6.55 2.87
N PRO A 69 7.57 6.67 2.42
CA PRO A 69 8.21 5.63 1.60
C PRO A 69 8.39 4.28 2.32
N VAL A 70 8.57 4.28 3.64
CA VAL A 70 8.65 3.04 4.44
C VAL A 70 7.28 2.39 4.50
N PHE A 71 6.24 3.19 4.81
CA PHE A 71 4.85 2.74 4.82
C PHE A 71 4.42 2.19 3.45
N ARG A 72 4.73 2.91 2.36
CA ARG A 72 4.46 2.45 0.98
C ARG A 72 5.10 1.09 0.70
N ARG A 73 6.38 0.91 1.02
CA ARG A 73 7.06 -0.39 0.83
C ARG A 73 6.37 -1.52 1.59
N HIS A 74 5.91 -1.23 2.80
CA HIS A 74 5.20 -2.19 3.62
C HIS A 74 3.83 -2.55 3.01
N VAL A 75 3.04 -1.56 2.59
CA VAL A 75 1.75 -1.79 1.89
C VAL A 75 1.96 -2.60 0.61
N CYS A 76 3.00 -2.32 -0.17
CA CYS A 76 3.33 -3.13 -1.35
C CYS A 76 3.63 -4.60 -0.97
N HIS A 77 4.32 -4.84 0.15
CA HIS A 77 4.56 -6.19 0.65
C HIS A 77 3.24 -6.91 0.99
N LEU A 78 2.35 -6.24 1.74
CA LEU A 78 1.03 -6.76 2.09
C LEU A 78 0.17 -7.05 0.86
N CYS A 79 0.20 -6.16 -0.15
CA CYS A 79 -0.50 -6.36 -1.42
C CYS A 79 0.03 -7.60 -2.15
N ARG A 80 1.36 -7.77 -2.23
CA ARG A 80 1.98 -8.96 -2.83
C ARG A 80 1.61 -10.23 -2.08
N GLU A 81 1.65 -10.22 -0.75
CA GLU A 81 1.22 -11.36 0.06
C GLU A 81 -0.26 -11.69 -0.12
N PHE A 82 -1.12 -10.68 -0.16
CA PHE A 82 -2.53 -10.83 -0.40
C PHE A 82 -2.80 -11.46 -1.77
N LEU A 83 -2.18 -10.94 -2.83
CA LEU A 83 -2.28 -11.51 -4.18
C LEU A 83 -1.78 -12.95 -4.22
N ARG A 84 -0.64 -13.25 -3.59
CA ARG A 84 -0.10 -14.62 -3.53
C ARG A 84 -1.00 -15.60 -2.78
N LYS A 85 -1.75 -15.15 -1.77
CA LYS A 85 -2.67 -16.00 -0.98
C LYS A 85 -4.04 -16.16 -1.65
N ASN A 86 -4.47 -15.20 -2.47
CA ASN A 86 -5.83 -15.16 -3.03
C ASN A 86 -5.88 -15.40 -4.55
N ARG A 87 -4.76 -15.36 -5.28
CA ARG A 87 -4.68 -15.87 -6.66
C ARG A 87 -4.23 -17.34 -6.67
N PRO A 88 -4.91 -18.22 -7.42
CA PRO A 88 -4.51 -19.62 -7.63
C PRO A 88 -3.27 -19.75 -8.51
#